data_AF-A0A453NLC6-F1
#
_entry.id   AF-A0A453NLC6-F1
#
_cell.length_a   1.000
_cell.length_b   1.000
_cell.length_c   1.000
_cell.angle_alpha   90.00
_cell.angle_beta   90.00
_cell.angle_gamma   90.00
#
_symmetry.space_group_name_H-M   'P 1'
#
loop_
_entity.id
_entity.type
_entity.pdbx_description
1 polymer ?
#
loop_
_entity_poly.entity_id
_entity_poly.type
_entity_poly.pdbx_seq_one_letter_code
_entity_poly.pdbx_strand_id
1 'polypeptide(L)'
;CLTVKIGSMFFLRLCSKIINHWMSILLRAYRSYLARYQIVLHQLWHLQFRYSVYCMIYSLMKHRAYSGAICRSDIRNAYSDEAAAAKRCRRHMIETDEFMSSNNDNLLTDDMTISAAYLKMKTLCINISLEIQADIKIHDQNILPSSIDLPNIAASLYSTELCKRLKGFLSASPPSRPLQHVAELLIATANFERDLDSWQVRPVHGGVLSRELFHDYIMVWIEDTRLHLLDYCKAEKLSYPAASTTSPFVEQIYEQIRESINEYGVVINRWPQYLMSLESAIADVEREVMKALEKQYMETLMPLRDGIPKILEKHVQRLTRRQSVAPYVVPNQLGTFMNTVKRMLDVLHCRVEDILKSWASYLTIANGTTLFGEQMNSITVMLRKKYKKYLQAIVEKIVSETQANRTTRLKRILEETKETEGESEMRERMQALRAQLSDSIHNLHGVFSCRIFVAICRGFWDRLGQIVLRFLESRKENRIWYRGSDYALGILDDVFASEMQKLLGNALQDKDLDPPQSVIDARSILC
;
A
#
# COMPACT_ATOMS: atom_id res chain seq x y z
N CYS A 1 -30.56 23.61 57.03
CA CYS A 1 -30.70 22.76 55.83
C CYS A 1 -29.38 22.56 55.06
N LEU A 2 -28.49 23.57 54.96
CA LEU A 2 -27.20 23.46 54.26
C LEU A 2 -26.13 22.60 54.97
N THR A 3 -26.06 22.65 56.31
CA THR A 3 -25.07 21.93 57.13
C THR A 3 -25.27 20.40 57.15
N VAL A 4 -26.52 19.93 57.09
CA VAL A 4 -26.85 18.49 57.05
C VAL A 4 -26.53 17.87 55.67
N LYS A 5 -26.69 18.64 54.58
CA LYS A 5 -26.34 18.22 53.21
C LYS A 5 -24.83 18.14 52.97
N ILE A 6 -24.05 19.04 53.57
CA ILE A 6 -22.58 19.02 53.47
C ILE A 6 -22.01 17.85 54.28
N GLY A 7 -22.56 17.58 55.48
CA GLY A 7 -22.19 16.42 56.29
C GLY A 7 -22.47 15.08 55.60
N SER A 8 -23.63 14.93 54.93
CA SER A 8 -23.94 13.66 54.23
C SER A 8 -23.09 13.45 52.98
N MET A 9 -22.76 14.51 52.22
CA MET A 9 -21.83 14.40 51.09
C MET A 9 -20.40 14.09 51.53
N PHE A 10 -19.95 14.64 52.66
CA PHE A 10 -18.65 14.32 53.22
C PHE A 10 -18.60 12.87 53.71
N PHE A 11 -19.66 12.40 54.37
CA PHE A 11 -19.81 11.03 54.82
C PHE A 11 -19.85 10.04 53.65
N LEU A 12 -20.60 10.33 52.58
CA LEU A 12 -20.64 9.50 51.37
C LEU A 12 -19.30 9.45 50.63
N ARG A 13 -18.58 10.58 50.54
CA ARG A 13 -17.22 10.61 49.95
C ARG A 13 -16.21 9.86 50.81
N LEU A 14 -16.34 9.92 52.13
CA LEU A 14 -15.49 9.17 53.06
C LEU A 14 -15.77 7.67 52.96
N CYS A 15 -17.03 7.26 52.94
CA CYS A 15 -17.43 5.86 52.73
C CYS A 15 -16.98 5.33 51.36
N SER A 16 -17.11 6.11 50.29
CA SER A 16 -16.63 5.73 48.95
C SER A 16 -15.10 5.56 48.92
N LYS A 17 -14.35 6.46 49.57
CA LYS A 17 -12.89 6.31 49.69
C LYS A 17 -12.49 5.08 50.51
N ILE A 18 -13.20 4.81 51.61
CA ILE A 18 -12.97 3.62 52.43
C ILE A 18 -13.27 2.35 51.62
N ILE A 19 -14.41 2.29 50.93
CA ILE A 19 -14.79 1.14 50.10
C ILE A 19 -13.76 0.92 48.98
N ASN A 20 -13.35 1.96 48.26
CA ASN A 20 -12.35 1.83 47.19
C ASN A 20 -10.98 1.40 47.74
N HIS A 21 -10.61 1.88 48.92
CA HIS A 21 -9.37 1.47 49.58
C HIS A 21 -9.41 -0.02 49.98
N TRP A 22 -10.50 -0.48 50.59
CA TRP A 22 -10.69 -1.90 50.93
C TRP A 22 -10.82 -2.78 49.70
N MET A 23 -11.46 -2.31 48.63
CA MET A 23 -11.57 -3.04 47.36
C MET A 23 -10.21 -3.16 46.66
N SER A 24 -9.37 -2.11 46.72
CA SER A 24 -7.97 -2.19 46.26
C SER A 24 -7.13 -3.14 47.10
N ILE A 25 -7.33 -3.20 48.41
CA ILE A 25 -6.64 -4.14 49.29
C ILE A 25 -7.10 -5.56 49.00
N LEU A 26 -8.40 -5.79 48.83
CA LEU A 26 -8.97 -7.07 48.44
C LEU A 26 -8.52 -7.50 47.04
N LEU A 27 -8.42 -6.60 46.06
CA LEU A 27 -7.89 -6.90 44.72
C LEU A 27 -6.40 -7.20 44.75
N ARG A 28 -5.60 -6.52 45.58
CA ARG A 28 -4.17 -6.85 45.77
C ARG A 28 -4.00 -8.14 46.55
N ALA A 29 -4.81 -8.38 47.57
CA ALA A 29 -4.83 -9.63 48.32
C ALA A 29 -5.29 -10.78 47.43
N TYR A 30 -6.31 -10.60 46.60
CA TYR A 30 -6.81 -11.58 45.63
C TYR A 30 -5.81 -11.81 44.51
N ARG A 31 -5.14 -10.78 43.95
CA ARG A 31 -4.04 -10.97 42.98
C ARG A 31 -2.83 -11.63 43.61
N SER A 32 -2.48 -11.31 44.86
CA SER A 32 -1.42 -11.99 45.60
C SER A 32 -1.84 -13.43 45.93
N TYR A 33 -3.11 -13.68 46.23
CA TYR A 33 -3.65 -15.01 46.47
C TYR A 33 -3.70 -15.81 45.18
N LEU A 34 -4.07 -15.23 44.04
CA LEU A 34 -4.07 -15.87 42.71
C LEU A 34 -2.64 -16.13 42.23
N ALA A 35 -1.71 -15.21 42.46
CA ALA A 35 -0.29 -15.42 42.18
C ALA A 35 0.30 -16.49 43.10
N ARG A 36 -0.05 -16.49 44.40
CA ARG A 36 0.29 -17.57 45.33
C ARG A 36 -0.41 -18.87 44.94
N TYR A 37 -1.62 -18.85 44.40
CA TYR A 37 -2.35 -20.03 43.95
C TYR A 37 -1.75 -20.58 42.67
N GLN A 38 -1.27 -19.73 41.74
CA GLN A 38 -0.49 -20.14 40.57
C GLN A 38 0.90 -20.63 40.95
N ILE A 39 1.57 -20.00 41.93
CA ILE A 39 2.84 -20.48 42.48
C ILE A 39 2.64 -21.78 43.24
N VAL A 40 1.55 -21.94 43.99
CA VAL A 40 1.18 -23.17 44.71
C VAL A 40 0.68 -24.23 43.74
N LEU A 41 0.00 -23.89 42.64
CA LEU A 41 -0.30 -24.83 41.55
C LEU A 41 0.99 -25.25 40.86
N HIS A 42 1.91 -24.33 40.58
CA HIS A 42 3.21 -24.60 39.99
C HIS A 42 4.11 -25.40 40.95
N GLN A 43 4.02 -25.16 42.26
CA GLN A 43 4.73 -25.92 43.29
C GLN A 43 4.08 -27.27 43.57
N LEU A 44 2.75 -27.41 43.54
CA LEU A 44 2.02 -28.67 43.58
C LEU A 44 2.26 -29.47 42.30
N TRP A 45 2.41 -28.80 41.17
CA TRP A 45 2.81 -29.40 39.90
C TRP A 45 4.27 -29.85 39.97
N HIS A 46 5.18 -29.06 40.56
CA HIS A 46 6.55 -29.50 40.88
C HIS A 46 6.59 -30.62 41.93
N LEU A 47 5.66 -30.67 42.89
CA LEU A 47 5.56 -31.76 43.89
C LEU A 47 5.01 -33.03 43.25
N GLN A 48 4.01 -32.91 42.38
CA GLN A 48 3.46 -34.01 41.60
C GLN A 48 4.46 -34.50 40.54
N PHE A 49 5.29 -33.60 40.01
CA PHE A 49 6.45 -33.89 39.18
C PHE A 49 7.52 -34.63 39.98
N ARG A 50 7.91 -34.14 41.17
CA ARG A 50 8.84 -34.84 42.07
C ARG A 50 8.29 -36.19 42.51
N TYR A 51 7.00 -36.32 42.75
CA TYR A 51 6.33 -37.58 43.11
C TYR A 51 6.26 -38.54 41.92
N SER A 52 5.98 -38.08 40.70
CA SER A 52 6.06 -38.89 39.48
C SER A 52 7.49 -39.36 39.19
N VAL A 53 8.48 -38.46 39.31
CA VAL A 53 9.91 -38.79 39.17
C VAL A 53 10.35 -39.75 40.28
N TYR A 54 9.87 -39.56 41.52
CA TYR A 54 10.15 -40.48 42.63
C TYR A 54 9.49 -41.85 42.41
N CYS A 55 8.27 -41.93 41.90
CA CYS A 55 7.60 -43.18 41.52
C CYS A 55 8.29 -43.88 40.34
N MET A 56 8.82 -43.10 39.38
CA MET A 56 9.59 -43.59 38.24
C MET A 56 10.95 -44.14 38.69
N ILE A 57 11.67 -43.40 39.55
CA ILE A 57 12.92 -43.82 40.18
C ILE A 57 12.69 -45.03 41.10
N TYR A 58 11.59 -45.06 41.87
CA TYR A 58 11.22 -46.20 42.71
C TYR A 58 10.87 -47.43 41.89
N SER A 59 10.19 -47.27 40.75
CA SER A 59 9.93 -48.34 39.79
C SER A 59 11.21 -48.84 39.12
N LEU A 60 12.15 -47.94 38.79
CA LEU A 60 13.49 -48.25 38.28
C LEU A 60 14.35 -48.99 39.31
N MET A 61 14.28 -48.60 40.60
CA MET A 61 14.98 -49.27 41.69
C MET A 61 14.38 -50.65 42.00
N LYS A 62 13.05 -50.79 41.95
CA LYS A 62 12.35 -52.09 42.09
C LYS A 62 12.67 -53.04 40.94
N HIS A 63 12.89 -52.51 39.73
CA HIS A 63 13.35 -53.30 38.58
C HIS A 63 14.85 -53.63 38.63
N ARG A 64 15.67 -52.86 39.36
CA ARG A 64 17.11 -53.11 39.56
C ARG A 64 17.41 -54.29 40.50
N ALA A 65 16.45 -54.69 41.34
CA ALA A 65 16.59 -55.85 42.22
C ALA A 65 16.50 -57.20 41.48
N TYR A 66 16.05 -57.20 40.22
CA TYR A 66 15.96 -58.40 39.38
C TYR A 66 16.47 -58.10 37.96
N SER A 67 17.60 -58.69 37.59
CA SER A 67 18.20 -58.75 36.24
C SER A 67 19.32 -57.71 35.98
N GLY A 68 20.56 -58.20 36.09
CA GLY A 68 21.71 -57.57 35.48
C GLY A 68 21.75 -57.86 33.98
N ALA A 69 21.65 -56.81 33.16
CA ALA A 69 22.08 -56.78 31.76
C ALA A 69 22.11 -55.32 31.29
N ILE A 70 23.29 -54.71 31.32
CA ILE A 70 23.58 -53.34 30.90
C ILE A 70 23.65 -53.33 29.36
N CYS A 71 22.49 -53.15 28.71
CA CYS A 71 22.32 -52.76 27.30
C CYS A 71 20.82 -52.53 26.98
N ARG A 72 19.90 -53.25 27.66
CA ARG A 72 18.44 -53.04 27.54
C ARG A 72 17.89 -51.89 28.40
N SER A 73 18.67 -51.40 29.37
CA SER A 73 18.25 -50.35 30.31
C SER A 73 18.13 -48.99 29.64
N ASP A 74 19.06 -48.64 28.76
CA ASP A 74 19.12 -47.28 28.20
C ASP A 74 18.01 -47.08 27.17
N ILE A 75 17.69 -48.12 26.41
CA ILE A 75 16.54 -48.18 25.50
C ILE A 75 15.23 -48.08 26.30
N ARG A 76 15.08 -48.85 27.38
CA ARG A 76 13.87 -48.83 28.22
C ARG A 76 13.66 -47.48 28.93
N ASN A 77 14.75 -46.83 29.34
CA ASN A 77 14.71 -45.52 29.98
C ASN A 77 14.35 -44.42 28.96
N ALA A 78 14.96 -44.43 27.77
CA ALA A 78 14.59 -43.53 26.68
C ALA A 78 13.10 -43.66 26.29
N TYR A 79 12.58 -44.89 26.16
CA TYR A 79 11.15 -45.14 25.92
C TYR A 79 10.25 -44.65 27.07
N SER A 80 10.73 -44.69 28.31
CA SER A 80 9.96 -44.22 29.46
C SER A 80 9.90 -42.69 29.54
N ASP A 81 10.98 -42.00 29.16
CA ASP A 81 11.04 -40.54 29.12
C ASP A 81 10.26 -39.99 27.93
N GLU A 82 10.32 -40.65 26.77
CA GLU A 82 9.48 -40.34 25.61
C GLU A 82 7.99 -40.54 25.93
N ALA A 83 7.61 -41.62 26.62
CA ALA A 83 6.24 -41.85 27.04
C ALA A 83 5.74 -40.81 28.08
N ALA A 84 6.62 -40.39 29.00
CA ALA A 84 6.30 -39.35 29.97
C ALA A 84 6.12 -37.99 29.27
N ALA A 85 7.02 -37.63 28.36
CA ALA A 85 6.92 -36.43 27.54
C ALA A 85 5.62 -36.46 26.71
N ALA A 86 5.30 -37.58 26.05
CA ALA A 86 4.07 -37.75 25.27
C ALA A 86 2.81 -37.55 26.11
N LYS A 87 2.81 -38.01 27.37
CA LYS A 87 1.68 -37.80 28.29
C LYS A 87 1.54 -36.32 28.68
N ARG A 88 2.64 -35.60 28.92
CA ARG A 88 2.63 -34.15 29.21
C ARG A 88 2.16 -33.36 27.99
N CYS A 89 2.69 -33.66 26.81
CA CYS A 89 2.25 -33.07 25.54
C CYS A 89 0.73 -33.22 25.36
N ARG A 90 0.21 -34.45 25.48
CA ARG A 90 -1.25 -34.70 25.38
C ARG A 90 -2.05 -33.84 26.34
N ARG A 91 -1.59 -33.61 27.57
CA ARG A 91 -2.30 -32.77 28.53
C ARG A 91 -2.46 -31.33 28.06
N HIS A 92 -1.43 -30.75 27.45
CA HIS A 92 -1.51 -29.41 26.86
C HIS A 92 -2.43 -29.38 25.64
N MET A 93 -2.48 -30.47 24.88
CA MET A 93 -3.29 -30.58 23.67
C MET A 93 -4.80 -30.66 23.96
N ILE A 94 -5.23 -31.19 25.11
CA ILE A 94 -6.66 -31.38 25.47
C ILE A 94 -7.49 -30.10 25.32
N GLU A 95 -6.95 -28.95 25.72
CA GLU A 95 -7.67 -27.66 25.68
C GLU A 95 -7.96 -27.16 24.25
N THR A 96 -7.35 -27.79 23.24
CA THR A 96 -7.51 -27.45 21.81
C THR A 96 -8.10 -28.60 21.00
N ASP A 97 -8.46 -29.73 21.63
CA ASP A 97 -9.04 -30.89 20.93
C ASP A 97 -10.41 -30.57 20.32
N GLU A 98 -11.15 -29.61 20.89
CA GLU A 98 -12.43 -29.13 20.35
C GLU A 98 -12.32 -28.55 18.93
N PHE A 99 -11.13 -28.10 18.51
CA PHE A 99 -10.91 -27.54 17.17
C PHE A 99 -10.49 -28.59 16.12
N MET A 100 -10.26 -29.83 16.53
CA MET A 100 -9.77 -30.90 15.65
C MET A 100 -10.89 -31.82 15.13
N SER A 101 -12.13 -31.66 15.61
CA SER A 101 -13.29 -32.44 15.17
C SER A 101 -13.99 -31.81 13.96
N SER A 102 -14.22 -32.61 12.91
CA SER A 102 -14.83 -32.22 11.63
C SER A 102 -16.33 -31.84 11.67
N ASN A 103 -16.90 -31.61 12.85
CA ASN A 103 -18.35 -31.35 13.04
C ASN A 103 -18.67 -29.89 13.43
N ASN A 104 -17.71 -28.97 13.24
CA ASN A 104 -17.78 -27.59 13.74
C ASN A 104 -18.28 -26.56 12.73
N ASP A 105 -18.91 -26.98 11.62
CA ASP A 105 -19.44 -26.06 10.59
C ASP A 105 -20.40 -24.99 11.17
N ASN A 106 -21.01 -25.26 12.32
CA ASN A 106 -21.90 -24.31 13.02
C ASN A 106 -21.25 -23.54 14.19
N LEU A 107 -20.00 -23.83 14.58
CA LEU A 107 -19.36 -23.25 15.78
C LEU A 107 -18.43 -22.07 15.45
N LEU A 108 -18.01 -21.90 14.20
CA LEU A 108 -16.96 -20.96 13.78
C LEU A 108 -17.47 -19.88 12.81
N THR A 109 -18.68 -19.38 13.04
CA THR A 109 -19.26 -18.28 12.25
C THR A 109 -19.16 -16.91 12.92
N ASP A 110 -18.79 -16.87 14.21
CA ASP A 110 -18.67 -15.65 15.00
C ASP A 110 -17.20 -15.23 15.17
N ASP A 111 -16.89 -13.97 14.86
CA ASP A 111 -15.54 -13.38 14.90
C ASP A 111 -14.89 -13.50 16.29
N MET A 112 -15.68 -13.40 17.36
CA MET A 112 -15.17 -13.52 18.73
C MET A 112 -14.72 -14.95 19.03
N THR A 113 -15.46 -15.93 18.53
CA THR A 113 -15.15 -17.36 18.68
C THR A 113 -13.91 -17.75 17.88
N ILE A 114 -13.77 -17.25 16.65
CA ILE A 114 -12.57 -17.44 15.82
C ILE A 114 -11.35 -16.82 16.53
N SER A 115 -11.46 -15.57 16.99
CA SER A 115 -10.37 -14.90 17.70
C SER A 115 -9.93 -15.66 18.96
N ALA A 116 -10.89 -16.23 19.71
CA ALA A 116 -10.59 -17.02 20.91
C ALA A 116 -9.87 -18.33 20.57
N ALA A 117 -10.26 -19.01 19.48
CA ALA A 117 -9.62 -20.23 19.02
C ALA A 117 -8.15 -20.01 18.64
N TYR A 118 -7.88 -18.94 17.87
CA TYR A 118 -6.51 -18.54 17.52
C TYR A 118 -5.67 -18.20 18.76
N LEU A 119 -6.27 -17.53 19.76
CA LEU A 119 -5.58 -17.20 21.01
C LEU A 119 -5.26 -18.44 21.85
N LYS A 120 -6.14 -19.45 21.86
CA LYS A 120 -5.85 -20.74 22.51
C LYS A 120 -4.69 -21.46 21.83
N MET A 121 -4.67 -21.49 20.50
CA MET A 121 -3.56 -22.06 19.73
C MET A 121 -2.23 -21.32 19.97
N LYS A 122 -2.26 -19.99 20.08
CA LYS A 122 -1.09 -19.19 20.46
C LYS A 122 -0.60 -19.58 21.85
N THR A 123 -1.52 -19.73 22.81
CA THR A 123 -1.20 -20.14 24.18
C THR A 123 -0.58 -21.53 24.22
N LEU A 124 -1.07 -22.44 23.39
CA LEU A 124 -0.47 -23.77 23.22
C LEU A 124 0.99 -23.69 22.74
N CYS A 125 1.32 -22.87 21.73
CA CYS A 125 2.71 -22.68 21.30
C CYS A 125 3.62 -22.22 22.46
N ILE A 126 3.13 -21.28 23.27
CA ILE A 126 3.87 -20.75 24.42
C ILE A 126 4.05 -21.82 25.50
N ASN A 127 3.00 -22.56 25.83
CA ASN A 127 3.05 -23.61 26.86
C ASN A 127 4.01 -24.73 26.47
N ILE A 128 4.02 -25.15 25.21
CA ILE A 128 4.95 -26.16 24.70
C ILE A 128 6.39 -25.63 24.72
N SER A 129 6.63 -24.36 24.35
CA SER A 129 7.95 -23.71 24.49
C SER A 129 8.44 -23.77 25.94
N LEU A 130 7.59 -23.39 26.91
CA LEU A 130 7.92 -23.42 28.33
C LEU A 130 8.22 -24.83 28.85
N GLU A 131 7.51 -25.84 28.35
CA GLU A 131 7.75 -27.24 28.74
C GLU A 131 9.12 -27.73 28.25
N ILE A 132 9.53 -27.39 27.02
CA ILE A 132 10.87 -27.70 26.51
C ILE A 132 11.94 -27.00 27.36
N GLN A 133 11.73 -25.73 27.73
CA GLN A 133 12.66 -25.02 28.61
C GLN A 133 12.76 -25.68 30.00
N ALA A 134 11.65 -26.21 30.52
CA ALA A 134 11.67 -26.95 31.78
C ALA A 134 12.49 -28.23 31.64
N ASP A 135 12.30 -28.98 30.55
CA ASP A 135 13.07 -30.20 30.24
C ASP A 135 14.57 -29.91 30.04
N ILE A 136 14.94 -28.78 29.40
CA ILE A 136 16.33 -28.29 29.33
C ILE A 136 16.89 -28.04 30.72
N LYS A 137 16.18 -27.29 31.57
CA LYS A 137 16.62 -27.01 32.95
C LYS A 137 16.80 -28.27 33.79
N ILE A 138 16.00 -29.31 33.56
CA ILE A 138 16.12 -30.61 34.24
C ILE A 138 17.37 -31.34 33.73
N HIS A 139 17.62 -31.31 32.43
CA HIS A 139 18.81 -31.92 31.82
C HIS A 139 20.10 -31.27 32.34
N ASP A 140 20.13 -29.94 32.44
CA ASP A 140 21.28 -29.17 32.94
C ASP A 140 21.62 -29.44 34.42
N GLN A 141 20.69 -30.03 35.19
CA GLN A 141 20.96 -30.48 36.56
C GLN A 141 21.78 -31.77 36.62
N ASN A 142 22.11 -32.39 35.47
CA ASN A 142 22.91 -33.61 35.36
C ASN A 142 22.37 -34.79 36.19
N ILE A 143 21.05 -34.85 36.36
CA ILE A 143 20.38 -35.92 37.13
C ILE A 143 20.20 -37.18 36.26
N LEU A 144 20.12 -37.01 34.94
CA LEU A 144 19.93 -38.09 33.97
C LEU A 144 21.29 -38.64 33.48
N PRO A 145 21.35 -39.93 33.09
CA PRO A 145 22.53 -40.50 32.45
C PRO A 145 22.91 -39.72 31.18
N SER A 146 24.21 -39.63 30.88
CA SER A 146 24.75 -38.92 29.71
C SER A 146 24.28 -39.49 28.35
N SER A 147 23.69 -40.69 28.33
CA SER A 147 23.09 -41.31 27.14
C SER A 147 21.70 -40.75 26.81
N ILE A 148 21.08 -39.98 27.70
CA ILE A 148 19.73 -39.42 27.52
C ILE A 148 19.82 -37.93 27.24
N ASP A 149 19.56 -37.56 25.98
CA ASP A 149 19.44 -36.18 25.53
C ASP A 149 17.97 -35.74 25.62
N LEU A 150 17.54 -35.48 26.86
CA LEU A 150 16.15 -35.07 27.15
C LEU A 150 15.70 -33.84 26.32
N PRO A 151 16.51 -32.78 26.15
CA PRO A 151 16.14 -31.63 25.33
C PRO A 151 15.78 -32.00 23.90
N ASN A 152 16.61 -32.81 23.22
CA ASN A 152 16.35 -33.20 21.84
C ASN A 152 15.18 -34.17 21.70
N ILE A 153 14.99 -35.09 22.66
CA ILE A 153 13.85 -36.01 22.68
C ILE A 153 12.54 -35.23 22.87
N ALA A 154 12.49 -34.36 23.88
CA ALA A 154 11.31 -33.56 24.20
C ALA A 154 10.96 -32.60 23.05
N ALA A 155 11.96 -31.86 22.56
CA ALA A 155 11.75 -30.90 21.48
C ALA A 155 11.33 -31.56 20.17
N SER A 156 11.89 -32.73 19.84
CA SER A 156 11.46 -33.52 18.66
C SER A 156 9.99 -33.91 18.76
N LEU A 157 9.60 -34.57 19.85
CA LEU A 157 8.23 -35.00 20.07
C LEU A 157 7.24 -33.83 20.11
N TYR A 158 7.56 -32.78 20.87
CA TYR A 158 6.67 -31.65 21.06
C TYR A 158 6.53 -30.81 19.79
N SER A 159 7.61 -30.58 19.06
CA SER A 159 7.57 -29.83 17.79
C SER A 159 6.77 -30.59 16.72
N THR A 160 6.93 -31.92 16.61
CA THR A 160 6.16 -32.74 15.66
C THR A 160 4.66 -32.74 15.99
N GLU A 161 4.29 -32.94 17.26
CA GLU A 161 2.87 -32.95 17.65
C GLU A 161 2.23 -31.56 17.56
N LEU A 162 2.96 -30.50 17.93
CA LEU A 162 2.51 -29.12 17.74
C LEU A 162 2.32 -28.79 16.26
N CYS A 163 3.24 -29.22 15.38
CA CYS A 163 3.11 -29.01 13.94
C CYS A 163 1.86 -29.71 13.37
N LYS A 164 1.60 -30.97 13.74
CA LYS A 164 0.36 -31.67 13.35
C LYS A 164 -0.88 -30.94 13.82
N ARG A 165 -0.86 -30.46 15.07
CA ARG A 165 -1.98 -29.73 15.68
C ARG A 165 -2.25 -28.41 14.96
N LEU A 166 -1.21 -27.62 14.68
CA LEU A 166 -1.32 -26.36 13.93
C LEU A 166 -1.85 -26.59 12.51
N LYS A 167 -1.35 -27.60 11.79
CA LYS A 167 -1.83 -27.95 10.45
C LYS A 167 -3.31 -28.31 10.46
N GLY A 168 -3.73 -29.16 11.39
CA GLY A 168 -5.13 -29.54 11.54
C GLY A 168 -6.03 -28.34 11.87
N PHE A 169 -5.59 -27.49 12.80
CA PHE A 169 -6.30 -26.26 13.17
C PHE A 169 -6.46 -25.29 12.00
N LEU A 170 -5.37 -24.95 11.30
CA LEU A 170 -5.42 -24.04 10.16
C LEU A 170 -6.22 -24.60 8.98
N SER A 171 -6.29 -25.93 8.86
CA SER A 171 -7.14 -26.57 7.84
C SER A 171 -8.64 -26.51 8.22
N ALA A 172 -8.96 -26.70 9.50
CA ALA A 172 -10.34 -26.63 10.01
C ALA A 172 -10.85 -25.18 10.18
N SER A 173 -9.95 -24.22 10.39
CA SER A 173 -10.25 -22.82 10.65
C SER A 173 -9.30 -21.92 9.85
N PRO A 174 -9.41 -21.91 8.51
CA PRO A 174 -8.47 -21.20 7.65
C PRO A 174 -8.51 -19.70 7.91
N PRO A 175 -7.34 -19.06 8.13
CA PRO A 175 -7.28 -17.62 8.31
C PRO A 175 -7.61 -16.91 7.00
N SER A 176 -8.48 -15.91 7.05
CA SER A 176 -8.91 -15.14 5.87
C SER A 176 -8.00 -13.97 5.52
N ARG A 177 -7.37 -13.36 6.52
CA ARG A 177 -6.48 -12.18 6.41
C ARG A 177 -5.48 -12.18 7.57
N PRO A 178 -4.39 -11.38 7.50
CA PRO A 178 -3.45 -11.21 8.62
C PRO A 178 -4.03 -10.33 9.75
N LEU A 179 -5.23 -10.67 10.24
CA LEU A 179 -5.88 -10.01 11.37
C LEU A 179 -5.03 -10.16 12.64
N GLN A 180 -5.28 -9.31 13.64
CA GLN A 180 -4.47 -9.27 14.86
C GLN A 180 -4.32 -10.66 15.53
N HIS A 181 -5.41 -11.42 15.70
CA HIS A 181 -5.34 -12.75 16.34
C HIS A 181 -4.57 -13.78 15.50
N VAL A 182 -4.64 -13.70 14.16
CA VAL A 182 -3.86 -14.52 13.24
C VAL A 182 -2.38 -14.14 13.33
N ALA A 183 -2.08 -12.84 13.30
CA ALA A 183 -0.74 -12.29 13.42
C ALA A 183 -0.07 -12.70 14.74
N GLU A 184 -0.81 -12.72 15.85
CA GLU A 184 -0.31 -13.17 17.15
C GLU A 184 0.05 -14.67 17.16
N LEU A 185 -0.76 -15.53 16.53
CA LEU A 185 -0.45 -16.96 16.38
C LEU A 185 0.77 -17.17 15.48
N LEU A 186 0.83 -16.45 14.36
CA LEU A 186 1.96 -16.47 13.42
C LEU A 186 3.26 -16.10 14.16
N ILE A 187 3.25 -15.01 14.93
CA ILE A 187 4.40 -14.59 15.75
C ILE A 187 4.79 -15.67 16.76
N ALA A 188 3.83 -16.24 17.49
CA ALA A 188 4.11 -17.27 18.50
C ALA A 188 4.71 -18.53 17.87
N THR A 189 4.19 -18.98 16.74
CA THR A 189 4.66 -20.15 16.00
C THR A 189 6.09 -19.93 15.50
N ALA A 190 6.35 -18.74 14.99
CA ALA A 190 7.63 -18.40 14.41
C ALA A 190 8.68 -18.02 15.48
N ASN A 191 8.26 -17.63 16.68
CA ASN A 191 9.13 -17.52 17.86
C ASN A 191 9.48 -18.91 18.39
N PHE A 192 8.53 -19.85 18.43
CA PHE A 192 8.79 -21.24 18.81
C PHE A 192 9.88 -21.88 17.93
N GLU A 193 9.81 -21.72 16.61
CA GLU A 193 10.86 -22.19 15.69
C GLU A 193 12.23 -21.56 16.00
N ARG A 194 12.28 -20.23 16.20
CA ARG A 194 13.51 -19.52 16.56
C ARG A 194 14.07 -19.95 17.92
N ASP A 195 13.19 -20.22 18.88
CA ASP A 195 13.56 -20.65 20.22
C ASP A 195 14.27 -22.01 20.16
N LEU A 196 13.75 -22.97 19.38
CA LEU A 196 14.39 -24.26 19.16
C LEU A 196 15.83 -24.13 18.63
N ASP A 197 16.03 -23.25 17.64
CA ASP A 197 17.36 -22.95 17.10
C ASP A 197 18.28 -22.34 18.17
N SER A 198 17.74 -21.41 18.99
CA SER A 198 18.50 -20.74 20.05
C SER A 198 18.95 -21.67 21.17
N TRP A 199 18.19 -22.75 21.41
CA TRP A 199 18.51 -23.78 22.40
C TRP A 199 19.42 -24.88 21.86
N GLN A 200 19.91 -24.74 20.62
CA GLN A 200 20.78 -25.71 19.95
C GLN A 200 20.15 -27.11 19.83
N VAL A 201 18.82 -27.17 19.74
CA VAL A 201 18.11 -28.42 19.44
C VAL A 201 18.42 -28.82 18.00
N ARG A 202 18.61 -30.12 17.76
CA ARG A 202 18.84 -30.66 16.42
C ARG A 202 17.62 -30.40 15.54
N PRO A 203 17.80 -30.17 14.22
CA PRO A 203 16.68 -30.01 13.30
C PRO A 203 15.66 -31.14 13.43
N VAL A 204 14.42 -30.79 13.76
CA VAL A 204 13.34 -31.76 13.98
C VAL A 204 12.64 -32.06 12.66
N HIS A 205 12.75 -33.30 12.19
CA HIS A 205 12.02 -33.72 11.00
C HIS A 205 10.51 -33.76 11.26
N GLY A 206 9.72 -33.09 10.43
CA GLY A 206 8.27 -32.95 10.63
C GLY A 206 7.87 -32.02 11.78
N GLY A 207 8.81 -31.25 12.33
CA GLY A 207 8.57 -30.22 13.33
C GLY A 207 7.91 -28.96 12.76
N VAL A 208 7.77 -27.93 13.59
CA VAL A 208 7.18 -26.64 13.21
C VAL A 208 8.13 -25.89 12.28
N LEU A 209 7.68 -25.64 11.05
CA LEU A 209 8.30 -24.72 10.09
C LEU A 209 7.32 -23.59 9.82
N SER A 210 7.49 -22.46 10.51
CA SER A 210 6.45 -21.44 10.60
C SER A 210 6.11 -20.85 9.25
N ARG A 211 7.11 -20.59 8.39
CA ARG A 211 6.86 -20.07 7.04
C ARG A 211 6.03 -21.03 6.20
N GLU A 212 6.35 -22.32 6.22
CA GLU A 212 5.65 -23.32 5.41
C GLU A 212 4.20 -23.50 5.87
N LEU A 213 3.94 -23.41 7.19
CA LEU A 213 2.59 -23.48 7.74
C LEU A 213 1.66 -22.38 7.24
N PHE A 214 2.20 -21.17 7.03
CA PHE A 214 1.40 -20.01 6.63
C PHE A 214 1.54 -19.63 5.14
N HIS A 215 2.44 -20.28 4.39
CA HIS A 215 2.79 -19.85 3.04
C HIS A 215 1.59 -19.78 2.09
N ASP A 216 0.83 -20.87 1.97
CA ASP A 216 -0.30 -20.95 1.06
C ASP A 216 -1.38 -19.92 1.41
N TYR A 217 -1.64 -19.73 2.71
CA TYR A 217 -2.59 -18.72 3.20
C TYR A 217 -2.14 -17.29 2.85
N ILE A 218 -0.86 -16.95 3.09
CA ILE A 218 -0.32 -15.62 2.78
C ILE A 218 -0.45 -15.31 1.28
N MET A 219 -0.13 -16.29 0.42
CA MET A 219 -0.26 -16.12 -1.03
C MET A 219 -1.71 -15.91 -1.44
N VAL A 220 -2.65 -16.65 -0.86
CA VAL A 220 -4.09 -16.45 -1.07
C VAL A 220 -4.54 -15.08 -0.56
N TRP A 221 -4.10 -14.62 0.62
CA TRP A 221 -4.48 -13.29 1.13
C TRP A 221 -4.05 -12.17 0.20
N ILE A 222 -2.80 -12.23 -0.31
CA ILE A 222 -2.28 -11.24 -1.27
C ILE A 222 -3.13 -11.24 -2.54
N GLU A 223 -3.44 -12.42 -3.05
CA GLU A 223 -4.27 -12.60 -4.24
C GLU A 223 -5.70 -12.07 -4.04
N ASP A 224 -6.36 -12.43 -2.93
CA ASP A 224 -7.70 -11.97 -2.56
C ASP A 224 -7.74 -10.45 -2.35
N THR A 225 -6.71 -9.89 -1.70
CA THR A 225 -6.57 -8.44 -1.53
C THR A 225 -6.51 -7.75 -2.88
N ARG A 226 -5.73 -8.29 -3.82
CA ARG A 226 -5.66 -7.77 -5.19
C ARG A 226 -7.01 -7.89 -5.90
N LEU A 227 -7.70 -9.03 -5.84
CA LEU A 227 -9.01 -9.21 -6.46
C LEU A 227 -10.04 -8.23 -5.89
N HIS A 228 -10.08 -8.09 -4.57
CA HIS A 228 -10.96 -7.18 -3.86
C HIS A 228 -10.73 -5.72 -4.28
N LEU A 229 -9.48 -5.28 -4.34
CA LEU A 229 -9.13 -3.95 -4.82
C LEU A 229 -9.47 -3.74 -6.31
N LEU A 230 -9.28 -4.76 -7.14
CA LEU A 230 -9.68 -4.72 -8.56
C LEU A 230 -11.19 -4.63 -8.76
N ASP A 231 -11.99 -5.18 -7.85
CA ASP A 231 -13.45 -5.06 -7.91
C ASP A 231 -13.91 -3.62 -7.64
N TYR A 232 -13.24 -2.86 -6.77
CA TYR A 232 -13.51 -1.42 -6.63
C TYR A 232 -13.26 -0.65 -7.92
N CYS A 233 -12.28 -1.07 -8.75
CA CYS A 233 -12.03 -0.44 -10.04
C CYS A 233 -13.17 -0.64 -11.06
N LYS A 234 -14.04 -1.65 -10.85
CA LYS A 234 -15.17 -1.96 -11.74
C LYS A 234 -16.43 -1.19 -11.40
N ALA A 235 -16.52 -0.59 -10.20
CA ALA A 235 -17.70 0.13 -9.75
C ALA A 235 -18.08 1.26 -10.73
N GLU A 236 -19.38 1.37 -11.04
CA GLU A 236 -19.91 2.37 -11.97
C GLU A 236 -19.65 3.80 -11.50
N LYS A 237 -19.82 4.75 -12.43
CA LYS A 237 -19.76 6.21 -12.22
C LYS A 237 -20.65 6.58 -11.03
N LEU A 238 -20.09 6.61 -9.82
CA LEU A 238 -20.70 7.28 -8.69
C LEU A 238 -20.82 8.76 -9.08
N SER A 239 -22.02 9.32 -8.93
CA SER A 239 -22.28 10.73 -9.19
C SER A 239 -21.56 11.55 -8.13
N TYR A 240 -20.34 11.98 -8.44
CA TYR A 240 -19.53 12.77 -7.53
C TYR A 240 -19.88 14.25 -7.66
N PRO A 241 -19.86 15.00 -6.55
CA PRO A 241 -20.16 16.43 -6.58
C PRO A 241 -19.21 17.16 -7.53
N ALA A 242 -19.76 18.08 -8.32
CA ALA A 242 -19.09 18.78 -9.42
C ALA A 242 -17.92 19.70 -9.01
N ALA A 243 -17.53 19.72 -7.72
CA ALA A 243 -16.59 20.67 -7.13
C ALA A 243 -15.19 20.10 -6.84
N SER A 244 -14.92 18.81 -7.06
CA SER A 244 -13.61 18.24 -6.71
C SER A 244 -12.57 18.47 -7.82
N THR A 245 -11.40 19.00 -7.42
CA THR A 245 -10.26 19.21 -8.33
C THR A 245 -9.65 17.89 -8.83
N THR A 246 -9.78 16.81 -8.07
CA THR A 246 -9.35 15.44 -8.41
C THR A 246 -10.52 14.46 -8.29
N SER A 247 -10.38 13.27 -8.89
CA SER A 247 -11.40 12.23 -8.87
C SER A 247 -11.46 11.54 -7.50
N PRO A 248 -12.58 11.62 -6.77
CA PRO A 248 -12.73 10.97 -5.46
C PRO A 248 -12.70 9.44 -5.55
N PHE A 249 -13.06 8.86 -6.70
CA PHE A 249 -12.88 7.43 -7.00
C PHE A 249 -11.42 6.99 -6.81
N VAL A 250 -10.48 7.78 -7.34
CA VAL A 250 -9.06 7.47 -7.24
C VAL A 250 -8.57 7.64 -5.81
N GLU A 251 -8.95 8.72 -5.12
CA GLU A 251 -8.57 8.91 -3.72
C GLU A 251 -9.04 7.73 -2.85
N GLN A 252 -10.28 7.28 -3.04
CA GLN A 252 -10.86 6.18 -2.27
C GLN A 252 -10.11 4.87 -2.49
N ILE A 253 -9.78 4.52 -3.74
CA ILE A 253 -9.05 3.28 -4.01
C ILE A 253 -7.64 3.34 -3.43
N TYR A 254 -6.93 4.47 -3.55
CA TYR A 254 -5.60 4.61 -2.95
C TYR A 254 -5.63 4.54 -1.41
N GLU A 255 -6.71 5.00 -0.78
CA GLU A 255 -6.91 4.83 0.65
C GLU A 255 -7.14 3.35 1.02
N GLN A 256 -7.95 2.63 0.23
CA GLN A 256 -8.15 1.19 0.42
C GLN A 256 -6.87 0.37 0.18
N ILE A 257 -6.05 0.76 -0.79
CA ILE A 257 -4.70 0.20 -1.01
C ILE A 257 -3.86 0.39 0.26
N ARG A 258 -3.83 1.62 0.80
CA ARG A 258 -3.05 1.96 2.00
C ARG A 258 -3.49 1.12 3.20
N GLU A 259 -4.79 1.04 3.48
CA GLU A 259 -5.35 0.25 4.57
C GLU A 259 -5.00 -1.23 4.41
N SER A 260 -5.19 -1.79 3.21
CA SER A 260 -4.93 -3.21 2.94
C SER A 260 -3.46 -3.58 3.06
N ILE A 261 -2.55 -2.73 2.56
CA ILE A 261 -1.10 -2.98 2.65
C ILE A 261 -0.64 -3.04 4.11
N ASN A 262 -1.13 -2.14 4.97
CA ASN A 262 -0.68 -2.03 6.36
C ASN A 262 -0.89 -3.31 7.19
N GLU A 263 -1.92 -4.11 6.87
CA GLU A 263 -2.17 -5.40 7.55
C GLU A 263 -1.03 -6.40 7.35
N TYR A 264 -0.29 -6.31 6.23
CA TYR A 264 0.81 -7.22 5.92
C TYR A 264 2.12 -6.89 6.66
N GLY A 265 2.19 -5.77 7.39
CA GLY A 265 3.41 -5.35 8.06
C GLY A 265 4.04 -6.44 8.95
N VAL A 266 3.23 -7.19 9.70
CA VAL A 266 3.72 -8.30 10.54
C VAL A 266 4.31 -9.44 9.71
N VAL A 267 3.67 -9.77 8.59
CA VAL A 267 4.11 -10.83 7.67
C VAL A 267 5.43 -10.44 7.01
N ILE A 268 5.51 -9.23 6.44
CA ILE A 268 6.69 -8.74 5.72
C ILE A 268 7.89 -8.57 6.64
N ASN A 269 7.70 -8.03 7.85
CA ASN A 269 8.78 -7.89 8.84
C ASN A 269 9.43 -9.22 9.18
N ARG A 270 8.69 -10.33 9.08
CA ARG A 270 9.19 -11.66 9.43
C ARG A 270 9.64 -12.48 8.22
N TRP A 271 8.97 -12.30 7.09
CA TRP A 271 9.26 -12.96 5.82
C TRP A 271 9.28 -11.95 4.68
N PRO A 272 10.39 -11.19 4.55
CA PRO A 272 10.49 -10.10 3.59
C PRO A 272 10.27 -10.51 2.15
N GLN A 273 10.51 -11.77 1.78
CA GLN A 273 10.33 -12.28 0.42
C GLN A 273 8.90 -12.15 -0.14
N TYR A 274 7.87 -12.09 0.72
CA TYR A 274 6.49 -11.85 0.27
C TYR A 274 6.26 -10.41 -0.22
N LEU A 275 7.20 -9.49 0.05
CA LEU A 275 7.11 -8.10 -0.38
C LEU A 275 7.02 -8.00 -1.91
N MET A 276 7.71 -8.89 -2.65
CA MET A 276 7.67 -8.90 -4.11
C MET A 276 6.29 -9.28 -4.65
N SER A 277 5.64 -10.27 -4.05
CA SER A 277 4.29 -10.68 -4.41
C SER A 277 3.28 -9.58 -4.12
N LEU A 278 3.41 -8.90 -2.97
CA LEU A 278 2.58 -7.76 -2.62
C LEU A 278 2.83 -6.58 -3.57
N GLU A 279 4.09 -6.26 -3.89
CA GLU A 279 4.45 -5.21 -4.85
C GLU A 279 3.78 -5.45 -6.22
N SER A 280 3.85 -6.67 -6.73
CA SER A 280 3.22 -7.05 -7.99
C SER A 280 1.70 -6.90 -7.95
N ALA A 281 1.07 -7.38 -6.87
CA ALA A 281 -0.37 -7.27 -6.66
C ALA A 281 -0.84 -5.80 -6.68
N ILE A 282 -0.14 -4.92 -5.97
CA ILE A 282 -0.48 -3.49 -5.90
C ILE A 282 -0.23 -2.79 -7.24
N ALA A 283 0.85 -3.13 -7.94
CA ALA A 283 1.11 -2.59 -9.28
C ALA A 283 0.00 -2.95 -10.27
N ASP A 284 -0.55 -4.17 -10.20
CA ASP A 284 -1.70 -4.56 -11.02
C ASP A 284 -2.95 -3.73 -10.73
N VAL A 285 -3.22 -3.45 -9.45
CA VAL A 285 -4.32 -2.56 -9.03
C VAL A 285 -4.11 -1.16 -9.59
N GLU A 286 -2.93 -0.55 -9.42
CA GLU A 286 -2.66 0.81 -9.93
C GLU A 286 -2.78 0.91 -11.46
N ARG A 287 -2.37 -0.14 -12.19
CA ARG A 287 -2.61 -0.25 -13.65
C ARG A 287 -4.10 -0.20 -13.95
N GLU A 288 -4.91 -0.93 -13.20
CA GLU A 288 -6.35 -0.97 -13.42
C GLU A 288 -7.05 0.31 -13.00
N VAL A 289 -6.62 0.98 -11.92
CA VAL A 289 -7.11 2.31 -11.53
C VAL A 289 -6.93 3.31 -12.66
N MET A 290 -5.75 3.34 -13.29
CA MET A 290 -5.50 4.23 -14.43
C MET A 290 -6.42 3.91 -15.62
N LYS A 291 -6.64 2.62 -15.94
CA LYS A 291 -7.55 2.22 -17.03
C LYS A 291 -9.01 2.58 -16.71
N ALA A 292 -9.46 2.34 -15.49
CA ALA A 292 -10.80 2.69 -15.03
C ALA A 292 -11.00 4.22 -15.08
N LEU A 293 -10.01 5.00 -14.68
CA LEU A 293 -10.04 6.45 -14.81
C LEU A 293 -10.17 6.89 -16.27
N GLU A 294 -9.37 6.33 -17.19
CA GLU A 294 -9.49 6.61 -18.63
C GLU A 294 -10.88 6.26 -19.17
N LYS A 295 -11.47 5.16 -18.70
CA LYS A 295 -12.81 4.73 -19.08
C LYS A 295 -13.88 5.70 -18.56
N GLN A 296 -13.78 6.17 -17.32
CA GLN A 296 -14.73 7.13 -16.73
C GLN A 296 -14.77 8.47 -17.48
N TYR A 297 -13.62 8.89 -18.02
CA TYR A 297 -13.47 10.15 -18.76
C TYR A 297 -13.41 9.95 -20.29
N MET A 298 -13.82 8.79 -20.80
CA MET A 298 -13.66 8.43 -22.22
C MET A 298 -14.26 9.48 -23.16
N GLU A 299 -15.47 9.98 -22.87
CA GLU A 299 -16.15 11.00 -23.68
C GLU A 299 -15.35 12.31 -23.74
N THR A 300 -14.76 12.73 -22.62
CA THR A 300 -13.90 13.93 -22.53
C THR A 300 -12.58 13.73 -23.26
N LEU A 301 -12.05 12.49 -23.28
CA LEU A 301 -10.78 12.13 -23.91
C LEU A 301 -10.91 11.85 -25.41
N MET A 302 -12.10 11.52 -25.91
CA MET A 302 -12.34 11.22 -27.33
C MET A 302 -11.81 12.30 -28.30
N PRO A 303 -12.03 13.60 -28.07
CA PRO A 303 -11.52 14.67 -28.93
C PRO A 303 -9.98 14.76 -28.98
N LEU A 304 -9.28 14.12 -28.04
CA LEU A 304 -7.82 14.12 -27.92
C LEU A 304 -7.17 12.88 -28.54
N ARG A 305 -7.95 11.86 -28.90
CA ARG A 305 -7.43 10.60 -29.44
C ARG A 305 -7.06 10.79 -30.92
N ASP A 306 -5.82 10.46 -31.26
CA ASP A 306 -5.29 10.54 -32.63
C ASP A 306 -6.26 9.93 -33.65
N GLY A 307 -6.79 10.78 -34.55
CA GLY A 307 -7.40 10.33 -35.81
C GLY A 307 -8.88 9.94 -35.77
N ILE A 308 -9.77 10.91 -35.60
CA ILE A 308 -10.96 10.87 -36.47
C ILE A 308 -10.47 11.31 -37.86
N PRO A 309 -10.58 10.47 -38.90
CA PRO A 309 -10.31 10.92 -40.26
C PRO A 309 -11.17 12.16 -40.52
N LYS A 310 -10.55 13.24 -41.01
CA LYS A 310 -11.20 14.49 -41.45
C LYS A 310 -12.39 14.29 -42.42
N ILE A 311 -12.71 13.05 -42.79
CA ILE A 311 -13.79 12.63 -43.68
C ILE A 311 -15.16 12.58 -42.94
N LEU A 312 -15.20 12.23 -41.64
CA LEU A 312 -16.45 12.22 -40.87
C LEU A 312 -16.84 13.63 -40.40
N GLU A 313 -15.86 14.42 -39.96
CA GLU A 313 -16.05 15.82 -39.58
C GLU A 313 -16.54 16.68 -40.77
N LYS A 314 -16.05 16.41 -41.99
CA LYS A 314 -16.50 17.08 -43.22
C LYS A 314 -17.92 16.71 -43.67
N HIS A 315 -18.47 15.59 -43.23
CA HIS A 315 -19.86 15.22 -43.54
C HIS A 315 -20.84 15.77 -42.51
N VAL A 316 -20.44 15.88 -41.23
CA VAL A 316 -21.28 16.48 -40.18
C VAL A 316 -21.25 18.02 -40.24
N GLN A 317 -20.11 18.63 -40.61
CA GLN A 317 -20.00 20.10 -40.79
C GLN A 317 -20.76 20.62 -42.02
N ARG A 318 -21.11 19.77 -43.00
CA ARG A 318 -21.95 20.19 -44.14
C ARG A 318 -23.43 20.34 -43.77
N LEU A 319 -23.87 19.72 -42.67
CA LEU A 319 -25.26 19.79 -42.19
C LEU A 319 -25.51 20.86 -41.13
N THR A 320 -24.45 21.45 -40.55
CA THR A 320 -24.53 22.49 -39.49
C THR A 320 -23.85 23.79 -39.92
N ARG A 321 -24.10 24.23 -41.16
CA ARG A 321 -23.66 25.54 -41.67
C ARG A 321 -24.51 26.66 -41.06
N ARG A 322 -24.55 26.77 -39.73
CA ARG A 322 -25.17 27.84 -38.91
C ARG A 322 -24.93 27.56 -37.42
N GLN A 323 -23.68 27.48 -36.98
CA GLN A 323 -23.37 27.63 -35.56
C GLN A 323 -22.32 28.72 -35.42
N SER A 324 -22.69 29.74 -34.65
CA SER A 324 -21.84 30.80 -34.12
C SER A 324 -20.45 30.27 -33.74
N VAL A 325 -19.39 30.96 -34.17
CA VAL A 325 -17.98 30.63 -33.88
C VAL A 325 -17.69 30.92 -32.40
N ALA A 326 -18.17 30.05 -31.51
CA ALA A 326 -17.83 30.11 -30.10
C ALA A 326 -16.39 29.58 -29.91
N PRO A 327 -15.55 30.25 -29.11
CA PRO A 327 -14.20 29.78 -28.80
C PRO A 327 -14.26 28.42 -28.11
N TYR A 328 -13.32 27.53 -28.42
CA TYR A 328 -13.21 26.23 -27.75
C TYR A 328 -12.90 26.45 -26.26
N VAL A 329 -13.74 25.88 -25.40
CA VAL A 329 -13.61 25.93 -23.95
C VAL A 329 -13.18 24.56 -23.47
N VAL A 330 -12.05 24.48 -22.76
CA VAL A 330 -11.59 23.24 -22.14
C VAL A 330 -12.58 22.83 -21.04
N PRO A 331 -13.14 21.62 -21.09
CA PRO A 331 -14.11 21.17 -20.09
C PRO A 331 -13.48 20.97 -18.70
N ASN A 332 -14.21 21.33 -17.65
CA ASN A 332 -13.80 21.09 -16.24
C ASN A 332 -13.44 19.61 -15.98
N GLN A 333 -14.16 18.68 -16.62
CA GLN A 333 -13.89 17.24 -16.52
C GLN A 333 -12.47 16.87 -16.98
N LEU A 334 -11.93 17.57 -17.99
CA LEU A 334 -10.57 17.35 -18.46
C LEU A 334 -9.55 17.83 -17.43
N GLY A 335 -9.88 18.93 -16.74
CA GLY A 335 -9.16 19.41 -15.56
C GLY A 335 -9.12 18.36 -14.46
N THR A 336 -10.28 17.85 -14.04
CA THR A 336 -10.38 16.80 -13.02
C THR A 336 -9.55 15.58 -13.40
N PHE A 337 -9.64 15.10 -14.65
CA PHE A 337 -8.84 13.98 -15.13
C PHE A 337 -7.33 14.27 -15.03
N MET A 338 -6.84 15.36 -15.62
CA MET A 338 -5.42 15.68 -15.64
C MET A 338 -4.84 15.94 -14.24
N ASN A 339 -5.58 16.65 -13.39
CA ASN A 339 -5.21 16.89 -11.99
C ASN A 339 -5.13 15.55 -11.23
N THR A 340 -6.04 14.62 -11.50
CA THR A 340 -6.03 13.27 -10.90
C THR A 340 -4.80 12.48 -11.33
N VAL A 341 -4.50 12.40 -12.64
CA VAL A 341 -3.31 11.69 -13.14
C VAL A 341 -2.04 12.26 -12.54
N LYS A 342 -1.95 13.60 -12.46
CA LYS A 342 -0.79 14.26 -11.84
C LYS A 342 -0.69 13.95 -10.34
N ARG A 343 -1.82 13.91 -9.64
CA ARG A 343 -1.87 13.57 -8.22
C ARG A 343 -1.55 12.10 -7.94
N MET A 344 -2.00 11.17 -8.80
CA MET A 344 -1.56 9.77 -8.76
C MET A 344 -0.05 9.70 -8.83
N LEU A 345 0.55 10.37 -9.82
CA LEU A 345 1.99 10.36 -10.07
C LEU A 345 2.82 11.00 -8.95
N ASP A 346 2.44 12.18 -8.47
CA ASP A 346 3.28 12.98 -7.56
C ASP A 346 3.03 12.70 -6.07
N VAL A 347 1.90 12.09 -5.73
CA VAL A 347 1.46 11.95 -4.32
C VAL A 347 1.01 10.54 -3.99
N LEU A 348 -0.03 10.02 -4.66
CA LEU A 348 -0.69 8.80 -4.21
C LEU A 348 0.19 7.56 -4.43
N HIS A 349 0.76 7.42 -5.63
CA HIS A 349 1.72 6.36 -5.94
C HIS A 349 2.96 6.44 -5.03
N CYS A 350 3.53 7.64 -4.86
CA CYS A 350 4.71 7.82 -4.00
C CYS A 350 4.45 7.38 -2.56
N ARG A 351 3.27 7.68 -1.98
CA ARG A 351 2.93 7.24 -0.62
C ARG A 351 2.88 5.72 -0.50
N VAL A 352 2.31 5.03 -1.48
CA VAL A 352 2.26 3.56 -1.52
C VAL A 352 3.68 2.99 -1.67
N GLU A 353 4.45 3.56 -2.60
CA GLU A 353 5.84 3.19 -2.83
C GLU A 353 6.70 3.38 -1.58
N ASP A 354 6.52 4.47 -0.83
CA ASP A 354 7.26 4.77 0.40
C ASP A 354 6.96 3.73 1.51
N ILE A 355 5.71 3.28 1.64
CA ILE A 355 5.34 2.21 2.59
C ILE A 355 6.09 0.93 2.22
N LEU A 356 6.00 0.50 0.95
CA LEU A 356 6.67 -0.73 0.50
C LEU A 356 8.19 -0.62 0.60
N LYS A 357 8.77 0.53 0.24
CA LYS A 357 10.21 0.82 0.38
C LYS A 357 10.69 0.76 1.82
N SER A 358 9.88 1.21 2.77
CA SER A 358 10.24 1.13 4.19
C SER A 358 10.47 -0.33 4.63
N TRP A 359 9.74 -1.27 4.02
CA TRP A 359 9.88 -2.71 4.27
C TRP A 359 10.96 -3.39 3.42
N ALA A 360 11.37 -2.76 2.31
CA ALA A 360 12.48 -3.27 1.51
C ALA A 360 13.81 -3.28 2.27
N SER A 361 13.95 -2.45 3.31
CA SER A 361 15.10 -2.51 4.22
C SER A 361 15.28 -3.88 4.89
N TYR A 362 14.23 -4.69 4.99
CA TYR A 362 14.28 -6.04 5.54
C TYR A 362 14.73 -7.12 4.54
N LEU A 363 14.77 -6.82 3.23
CA LEU A 363 15.10 -7.80 2.18
C LEU A 363 16.59 -8.18 2.12
N THR A 364 17.50 -7.39 2.70
CA THR A 364 18.97 -7.54 2.55
C THR A 364 19.58 -8.83 3.11
N ILE A 365 18.80 -9.82 3.54
CA ILE A 365 19.29 -11.02 4.22
C ILE A 365 19.18 -12.30 3.37
N ALA A 366 18.37 -12.34 2.31
CA ALA A 366 18.14 -13.59 1.58
C ALA A 366 18.04 -13.40 0.06
N ASN A 367 19.08 -13.85 -0.65
CA ASN A 367 19.13 -14.14 -2.09
C ASN A 367 19.39 -12.95 -3.02
N GLY A 368 20.55 -13.01 -3.68
CA GLY A 368 21.10 -11.97 -4.56
C GLY A 368 20.49 -11.84 -5.95
N THR A 369 19.18 -12.02 -6.16
CA THR A 369 18.60 -11.94 -7.51
C THR A 369 17.12 -11.55 -7.61
N THR A 370 16.54 -10.82 -6.65
CA THR A 370 15.21 -10.20 -6.85
C THR A 370 15.20 -8.74 -6.44
N LEU A 371 15.08 -7.85 -7.44
CA LEU A 371 15.15 -6.39 -7.26
C LEU A 371 13.76 -5.86 -6.92
N PHE A 372 13.50 -5.66 -5.63
CA PHE A 372 12.36 -4.86 -5.18
C PHE A 372 12.35 -3.49 -5.86
N GLY A 373 11.17 -3.02 -6.27
CA GLY A 373 10.95 -1.70 -6.85
C GLY A 373 10.87 -1.69 -8.39
N GLU A 374 11.08 -2.83 -9.06
CA GLU A 374 10.90 -2.91 -10.52
C GLU A 374 9.45 -2.63 -10.93
N GLN A 375 8.47 -3.21 -10.21
CA GLN A 375 7.05 -3.01 -10.53
C GLN A 375 6.63 -1.57 -10.19
N MET A 376 7.05 -1.03 -9.04
CA MET A 376 6.76 0.37 -8.69
C MET A 376 7.35 1.36 -9.71
N ASN A 377 8.59 1.15 -10.14
CA ASN A 377 9.20 1.98 -11.18
C ASN A 377 8.45 1.87 -12.52
N SER A 378 7.97 0.67 -12.88
CA SER A 378 7.12 0.47 -14.06
C SER A 378 5.82 1.31 -14.00
N ILE A 379 5.18 1.38 -12.82
CA ILE A 379 4.01 2.25 -12.61
C ILE A 379 4.38 3.73 -12.74
N THR A 380 5.47 4.18 -12.12
CA THR A 380 5.96 5.56 -12.25
C THR A 380 6.19 5.93 -13.72
N VAL A 381 6.84 5.05 -14.50
CA VAL A 381 7.08 5.26 -15.93
C VAL A 381 5.75 5.31 -16.71
N MET A 382 4.81 4.42 -16.40
CA MET A 382 3.49 4.37 -17.03
C MET A 382 2.71 5.67 -16.78
N LEU A 383 2.62 6.13 -15.52
CA LEU A 383 1.93 7.36 -15.16
C LEU A 383 2.58 8.60 -15.81
N ARG A 384 3.91 8.71 -15.81
CA ARG A 384 4.64 9.78 -16.51
C ARG A 384 4.35 9.79 -18.00
N LYS A 385 4.39 8.61 -18.64
CA LYS A 385 4.12 8.45 -20.07
C LYS A 385 2.69 8.88 -20.41
N LYS A 386 1.70 8.44 -19.63
CA LYS A 386 0.28 8.81 -19.80
C LYS A 386 0.08 10.31 -19.60
N TYR A 387 0.60 10.88 -18.52
CA TYR A 387 0.52 12.32 -18.23
C TYR A 387 1.10 13.16 -19.39
N LYS A 388 2.32 12.85 -19.84
CA LYS A 388 2.97 13.56 -20.95
C LYS A 388 2.15 13.45 -22.24
N LYS A 389 1.63 12.25 -22.55
CA LYS A 389 0.80 12.01 -23.74
C LYS A 389 -0.45 12.88 -23.72
N TYR A 390 -1.19 12.90 -22.62
CA TYR A 390 -2.42 13.70 -22.54
C TYR A 390 -2.14 15.19 -22.54
N LEU A 391 -1.08 15.65 -21.85
CA LEU A 391 -0.66 17.05 -21.89
C LEU A 391 -0.36 17.51 -23.32
N GLN A 392 0.39 16.71 -24.08
CA GLN A 392 0.69 17.00 -25.48
C GLN A 392 -0.57 17.05 -26.35
N ALA A 393 -1.48 16.08 -26.19
CA ALA A 393 -2.72 16.03 -26.96
C ALA A 393 -3.64 17.24 -26.68
N ILE A 394 -3.68 17.71 -25.43
CA ILE A 394 -4.44 18.92 -25.03
C ILE A 394 -3.85 20.15 -25.72
N VAL A 395 -2.52 20.33 -25.66
CA VAL A 395 -1.82 21.43 -26.32
C VAL A 395 -2.10 21.42 -27.83
N GLU A 396 -2.00 20.26 -28.47
CA GLU A 396 -2.25 20.11 -29.90
C GLU A 396 -3.71 20.43 -30.29
N LYS A 397 -4.66 20.01 -29.46
CA LYS A 397 -6.08 20.34 -29.65
C LYS A 397 -6.34 21.85 -29.56
N ILE A 398 -5.83 22.51 -28.52
CA ILE A 398 -6.01 23.97 -28.32
C ILE A 398 -5.39 24.76 -29.48
N VAL A 399 -4.18 24.36 -29.92
CA VAL A 399 -3.53 24.98 -31.08
C VAL A 399 -4.35 24.77 -32.34
N SER A 400 -4.84 23.55 -32.59
CA SER A 400 -5.66 23.26 -33.77
C SER A 400 -6.93 24.12 -33.83
N GLU A 401 -7.63 24.27 -32.70
CA GLU A 401 -8.82 25.13 -32.60
C GLU A 401 -8.48 26.61 -32.79
N THR A 402 -7.37 27.07 -32.19
CA THR A 402 -6.88 28.44 -32.36
C THR A 402 -6.53 28.75 -33.82
N GLN A 403 -5.97 27.77 -34.54
CA GLN A 403 -5.57 27.93 -35.95
C GLN A 403 -6.69 27.62 -36.95
N ALA A 404 -7.87 27.16 -36.50
CA ALA A 404 -9.00 26.82 -37.37
C ALA A 404 -9.68 28.06 -37.95
N ASN A 405 -9.76 29.15 -37.18
CA ASN A 405 -10.32 30.41 -37.65
C ASN A 405 -9.30 31.16 -38.53
N ARG A 406 -9.79 31.67 -39.65
CA ARG A 406 -9.01 32.44 -40.62
C ARG A 406 -8.37 33.70 -40.04
N THR A 407 -9.02 34.36 -39.08
CA THR A 407 -8.55 35.62 -38.48
C THR A 407 -7.52 35.41 -37.36
N THR A 408 -7.36 34.19 -36.86
CA THR A 408 -6.43 33.83 -35.77
C THR A 408 -5.30 32.91 -36.25
N ARG A 409 -5.36 32.47 -37.51
CA ARG A 409 -4.36 31.59 -38.11
C ARG A 409 -3.04 32.33 -38.33
N LEU A 410 -2.05 32.00 -37.52
CA LEU A 410 -0.78 32.72 -37.41
C LEU A 410 0.00 32.73 -38.73
N LYS A 411 0.10 31.57 -39.40
CA LYS A 411 0.74 31.48 -40.72
C LYS A 411 0.14 32.46 -41.73
N ARG A 412 -1.18 32.63 -41.71
CA ARG A 412 -1.88 33.52 -42.64
C ARG A 412 -1.65 34.99 -42.30
N ILE A 413 -1.72 35.35 -41.02
CA ILE A 413 -1.40 36.71 -40.55
C ILE A 413 0.01 37.09 -41.02
N LEU A 414 0.97 36.16 -40.86
CA LEU A 414 2.33 36.36 -41.35
C LEU A 414 2.40 36.50 -42.86
N GLU A 415 1.66 35.71 -43.64
CA GLU A 415 1.62 35.81 -45.12
C GLU A 415 1.01 37.11 -45.66
N GLU A 416 0.14 37.77 -44.89
CA GLU A 416 -0.58 38.98 -45.28
C GLU A 416 0.15 40.28 -44.86
N THR A 417 1.29 40.16 -44.17
CA THR A 417 2.12 41.30 -43.73
C THR A 417 2.94 41.88 -44.89
N LYS A 418 3.14 43.19 -44.97
CA LYS A 418 3.95 43.84 -46.02
C LYS A 418 5.24 44.44 -45.44
N GLU A 419 6.24 44.68 -46.29
CA GLU A 419 7.54 45.25 -45.88
C GLU A 419 7.44 46.66 -45.27
N THR A 420 6.48 47.45 -45.75
CA THR A 420 6.23 48.82 -45.27
C THR A 420 5.54 48.85 -43.92
N GLU A 421 5.09 47.70 -43.41
CA GLU A 421 4.26 47.65 -42.23
C GLU A 421 5.10 47.56 -40.94
N GLY A 422 4.76 48.41 -39.99
CA GLY A 422 5.39 48.51 -38.68
C GLY A 422 4.75 47.61 -37.63
N GLU A 423 5.26 47.70 -36.41
CA GLU A 423 4.76 46.94 -35.26
C GLU A 423 3.26 47.18 -34.99
N SER A 424 2.77 48.41 -35.18
CA SER A 424 1.37 48.79 -34.92
C SER A 424 0.37 48.04 -35.80
N GLU A 425 0.68 47.89 -37.10
CA GLU A 425 -0.18 47.18 -38.05
C GLU A 425 -0.15 45.66 -37.80
N MET A 426 1.00 45.14 -37.37
CA MET A 426 1.09 43.73 -36.96
C MET A 426 0.27 43.48 -35.69
N ARG A 427 0.33 44.39 -34.71
CA ARG A 427 -0.46 44.33 -33.48
C ARG A 427 -1.96 44.38 -33.77
N GLU A 428 -2.39 45.23 -34.69
CA GLU A 428 -3.79 45.30 -35.13
C GLU A 428 -4.26 43.98 -35.76
N ARG A 429 -3.45 43.39 -36.67
CA ARG A 429 -3.78 42.10 -37.29
C ARG A 429 -3.81 40.93 -36.31
N MET A 430 -2.90 40.93 -35.33
CA MET A 430 -2.85 39.90 -34.30
C MET A 430 -3.89 40.10 -33.19
N GLN A 431 -4.66 41.19 -33.18
CA GLN A 431 -5.57 41.50 -32.09
C GLN A 431 -6.63 40.41 -31.86
N ALA A 432 -7.18 39.83 -32.92
CA ALA A 432 -8.13 38.72 -32.81
C ALA A 432 -7.50 37.46 -32.21
N LEU A 433 -6.26 37.13 -32.61
CA LEU A 433 -5.50 36.03 -32.02
C LEU A 433 -5.20 36.31 -30.55
N ARG A 434 -4.73 37.52 -30.21
CA ARG A 434 -4.43 37.94 -28.84
C ARG A 434 -5.62 37.79 -27.91
N ALA A 435 -6.81 38.24 -28.34
CA ALA A 435 -8.03 38.08 -27.56
C ALA A 435 -8.34 36.60 -27.30
N GLN A 436 -8.30 35.77 -28.35
CA GLN A 436 -8.55 34.33 -28.21
C GLN A 436 -7.52 33.62 -27.33
N LEU A 437 -6.24 34.00 -27.40
CA LEU A 437 -5.19 33.46 -26.53
C LEU A 437 -5.46 33.82 -25.08
N SER A 438 -5.83 35.07 -24.81
CA SER A 438 -6.15 35.55 -23.46
C SER A 438 -7.33 34.75 -22.89
N ASP A 439 -8.43 34.61 -23.64
CA ASP A 439 -9.60 33.84 -23.22
C ASP A 439 -9.26 32.37 -22.95
N SER A 440 -8.43 31.77 -23.81
CA SER A 440 -7.97 30.38 -23.65
C SER A 440 -7.14 30.23 -22.38
N ILE A 441 -6.19 31.13 -22.12
CA ILE A 441 -5.35 31.11 -20.92
C ILE A 441 -6.21 31.23 -19.64
N HIS A 442 -7.19 32.13 -19.61
CA HIS A 442 -8.10 32.26 -18.47
C HIS A 442 -8.93 30.98 -18.25
N ASN A 443 -9.43 30.36 -19.33
CA ASN A 443 -10.13 29.09 -19.23
C ASN A 443 -9.22 27.96 -18.70
N LEU A 444 -7.98 27.87 -19.18
CA LEU A 444 -7.00 26.90 -18.69
C LEU A 444 -6.74 27.06 -17.19
N HIS A 445 -6.61 28.30 -16.71
CA HIS A 445 -6.39 28.59 -15.29
C HIS A 445 -7.58 28.16 -14.42
N GLY A 446 -8.82 28.31 -14.91
CA GLY A 446 -10.01 27.87 -14.18
C GLY A 446 -10.15 26.35 -14.07
N VAL A 447 -9.49 25.59 -14.95
CA VAL A 447 -9.68 24.13 -15.09
C VAL A 447 -8.50 23.33 -14.51
N PHE A 448 -7.27 23.81 -14.67
CA PHE A 448 -6.07 23.05 -14.32
C PHE A 448 -5.38 23.60 -13.07
N SER A 449 -4.79 22.70 -12.28
CA SER A 449 -3.90 23.09 -11.18
C SER A 449 -2.67 23.87 -11.70
N CYS A 450 -2.12 24.74 -10.86
CA CYS A 450 -1.03 25.68 -11.21
C CYS A 450 0.09 25.05 -12.06
N ARG A 451 0.62 23.89 -11.67
CA ARG A 451 1.72 23.24 -12.40
C ARG A 451 1.29 22.73 -13.79
N ILE A 452 0.07 22.21 -13.92
CA ILE A 452 -0.45 21.72 -15.20
C ILE A 452 -0.79 22.90 -16.10
N PHE A 453 -1.40 23.94 -15.54
CA PHE A 453 -1.68 25.20 -16.24
C PHE A 453 -0.41 25.78 -16.88
N VAL A 454 0.67 25.99 -16.10
CA VAL A 454 1.94 26.52 -16.62
C VAL A 454 2.49 25.63 -17.73
N ALA A 455 2.47 24.30 -17.55
CA ALA A 455 2.99 23.37 -18.55
C ALA A 455 2.18 23.40 -19.87
N ILE A 456 0.85 23.53 -19.81
CA ILE A 456 0.01 23.68 -21.01
C ILE A 456 0.26 25.04 -21.67
N CYS A 457 0.34 26.14 -20.92
CA CYS A 457 0.62 27.47 -21.46
C CYS A 457 1.99 27.51 -22.16
N ARG A 458 3.03 26.97 -21.54
CA ARG A 458 4.37 26.85 -22.17
C ARG A 458 4.34 25.99 -23.43
N GLY A 459 3.63 24.86 -23.41
CA GLY A 459 3.47 24.02 -24.60
C GLY A 459 2.68 24.72 -25.71
N PHE A 460 1.66 25.51 -25.35
CA PHE A 460 0.87 26.28 -26.30
C PHE A 460 1.71 27.38 -26.96
N TRP A 461 2.46 28.12 -26.16
CA TRP A 461 3.42 29.13 -26.62
C TRP A 461 4.47 28.52 -27.55
N ASP A 462 5.08 27.40 -27.17
CA ASP A 462 6.07 26.67 -27.98
C ASP A 462 5.49 26.26 -29.34
N ARG A 463 4.28 25.70 -29.37
CA ARG A 463 3.63 25.30 -30.63
C ARG A 463 3.32 26.47 -31.56
N LEU A 464 2.98 27.65 -31.02
CA LEU A 464 2.80 28.86 -31.84
C LEU A 464 4.15 29.38 -32.35
N GLY A 465 5.18 29.39 -31.51
CA GLY A 465 6.56 29.69 -31.92
C GLY A 465 7.03 28.76 -33.04
N GLN A 466 6.74 27.47 -32.95
CA GLN A 466 7.06 26.48 -33.98
C GLN A 466 6.38 26.76 -35.33
N ILE A 467 5.18 27.38 -35.35
CA ILE A 467 4.52 27.81 -36.59
C ILE A 467 5.31 28.95 -37.24
N VAL A 468 5.78 29.91 -36.45
CA VAL A 468 6.63 31.03 -36.93
C VAL A 468 7.97 30.49 -37.43
N LEU A 469 8.61 29.60 -36.67
CA LEU A 469 9.88 28.98 -37.04
C LEU A 469 9.78 28.27 -38.40
N ARG A 470 8.77 27.41 -38.58
CA ARG A 470 8.55 26.72 -39.87
C ARG A 470 8.27 27.69 -41.01
N PHE A 471 7.60 28.80 -40.72
CA PHE A 471 7.36 29.84 -41.71
C PHE A 471 8.66 30.49 -42.18
N LEU A 472 9.54 30.87 -41.24
CA LEU A 472 10.86 31.42 -41.51
C LEU A 472 11.76 30.44 -42.26
N GLU A 473 11.81 29.18 -41.82
CA GLU A 473 12.59 28.12 -42.48
C GLU A 473 12.16 27.88 -43.93
N SER A 474 10.87 28.04 -44.23
CA SER A 474 10.35 27.89 -45.60
C SER A 474 10.65 29.08 -46.53
N ARG A 475 11.14 30.20 -45.99
CA ARG A 475 11.32 31.47 -46.72
C ARG A 475 12.66 32.14 -46.44
N LYS A 476 13.72 31.35 -46.23
CA LYS A 476 15.07 31.84 -45.86
C LYS A 476 15.60 32.99 -46.72
N GLU A 477 15.20 33.07 -48.00
CA GLU A 477 15.69 34.09 -48.94
C GLU A 477 14.92 35.44 -48.88
N ASN A 478 13.72 35.50 -48.26
CA ASN A 478 12.89 36.71 -48.25
C ASN A 478 12.98 37.46 -46.91
N ARG A 479 13.83 38.51 -46.86
CA ARG A 479 14.02 39.37 -45.69
C ARG A 479 12.78 40.17 -45.26
N ILE A 480 11.83 40.38 -46.17
CA ILE A 480 10.56 41.08 -45.91
C ILE A 480 9.81 40.48 -44.72
N TRP A 481 9.86 39.15 -44.57
CA TRP A 481 9.09 38.42 -43.58
C TRP A 481 9.76 38.35 -42.20
N TYR A 482 11.01 38.80 -42.08
CA TYR A 482 11.77 38.67 -40.85
C TYR A 482 11.24 39.66 -39.80
N ARG A 483 11.05 40.92 -40.20
CA ARG A 483 10.55 41.97 -39.29
C ARG A 483 9.13 41.67 -38.78
N GLY A 484 8.22 41.25 -39.67
CA GLY A 484 6.86 40.85 -39.28
C GLY A 484 6.84 39.62 -38.35
N SER A 485 7.74 38.66 -38.56
CA SER A 485 7.86 37.48 -37.69
C SER A 485 8.45 37.83 -36.33
N ASP A 486 9.41 38.75 -36.27
CA ASP A 486 9.98 39.25 -35.02
C ASP A 486 8.91 39.93 -34.14
N TYR A 487 8.13 40.84 -34.73
CA TYR A 487 6.99 41.45 -34.05
C TYR A 487 5.95 40.41 -33.60
N ALA A 488 5.69 39.38 -34.41
CA ALA A 488 4.78 38.31 -34.04
C ALA A 488 5.24 37.55 -32.79
N LEU A 489 6.54 37.21 -32.73
CA LEU A 489 7.14 36.54 -31.58
C LEU A 489 7.08 37.42 -30.34
N GLY A 490 7.39 38.72 -30.46
CA GLY A 490 7.24 39.68 -29.36
C GLY A 490 5.81 39.74 -28.81
N ILE A 491 4.80 39.78 -29.68
CA ILE A 491 3.39 39.79 -29.28
C ILE A 491 3.00 38.48 -28.57
N LEU A 492 3.49 37.32 -29.05
CA LEU A 492 3.22 36.03 -28.38
C LEU A 492 3.84 36.01 -26.98
N ASP A 493 5.10 36.40 -26.86
CA ASP A 493 5.82 36.48 -25.59
C ASP A 493 5.09 37.39 -24.59
N ASP A 494 4.71 38.60 -25.04
CA ASP A 494 3.97 39.55 -24.22
C ASP A 494 2.66 38.95 -23.71
N VAL A 495 1.88 38.28 -24.56
CA VAL A 495 0.57 37.73 -24.19
C VAL A 495 0.71 36.59 -23.18
N PHE A 496 1.59 35.62 -23.45
CA PHE A 496 1.78 34.51 -22.52
C PHE A 496 2.39 34.97 -21.20
N ALA A 497 3.44 35.80 -21.23
CA ALA A 497 4.08 36.28 -20.01
C ALA A 497 3.13 37.15 -19.18
N SER A 498 2.46 38.12 -19.79
CA SER A 498 1.56 39.02 -19.05
C SER A 498 0.34 38.30 -18.48
N GLU A 499 -0.30 37.39 -19.22
CA GLU A 499 -1.47 36.67 -18.73
C GLU A 499 -1.10 35.64 -17.66
N MET A 500 0.00 34.90 -17.82
CA MET A 500 0.49 34.00 -16.77
C MET A 500 0.86 34.79 -15.51
N GLN A 501 1.60 35.90 -15.64
CA GLN A 501 2.00 36.75 -14.51
C GLN A 501 0.79 37.35 -13.79
N LYS A 502 -0.22 37.78 -14.54
CA LYS A 502 -1.47 38.33 -13.98
C LYS A 502 -2.27 37.29 -13.20
N LEU A 503 -2.31 36.04 -13.66
CA LEU A 503 -3.12 34.98 -13.06
C LEU A 503 -2.43 34.30 -11.87
N LEU A 504 -1.11 34.08 -11.96
CA LEU A 504 -0.36 33.34 -10.94
C LEU A 504 0.50 34.21 -10.02
N GLY A 505 0.86 35.43 -10.45
CA GLY A 505 1.69 36.34 -9.68
C GLY A 505 2.97 35.67 -9.14
N ASN A 506 3.12 35.69 -7.82
CA ASN A 506 4.30 35.16 -7.12
C ASN A 506 4.41 33.62 -7.15
N ALA A 507 3.41 32.90 -7.67
CA ALA A 507 3.48 31.44 -7.79
C ALA A 507 4.31 30.95 -8.99
N LEU A 508 4.67 31.85 -9.91
CA LEU A 508 5.55 31.56 -11.04
C LEU A 508 7.02 31.54 -10.62
N GLN A 509 7.80 30.70 -11.29
CA GLN A 509 9.26 30.75 -11.24
C GLN A 509 9.78 31.54 -12.43
N ASP A 510 10.95 32.18 -12.31
CA ASP A 510 11.55 32.97 -13.42
C ASP A 510 11.64 32.15 -14.71
N LYS A 511 12.04 30.87 -14.60
CA LYS A 511 12.13 29.93 -15.72
C LYS A 511 10.79 29.62 -16.42
N ASP A 512 9.67 29.86 -15.75
CA ASP A 512 8.34 29.62 -16.31
C ASP A 512 7.98 30.69 -17.36
N LEU A 513 8.62 31.86 -17.28
CA LEU A 513 8.45 33.00 -18.20
C LEU A 513 9.51 33.04 -19.32
N ASP A 514 10.56 32.20 -19.24
CA ASP A 514 11.56 32.12 -20.30
C ASP A 514 10.95 31.66 -21.63
N PRO A 515 11.35 32.25 -22.77
CA PRO A 515 10.83 31.89 -24.08
C PRO A 515 11.06 30.40 -24.38
N PRO A 516 10.06 29.68 -24.91
CA PRO A 516 10.21 28.28 -25.29
C PRO A 516 11.25 28.06 -26.40
N GLN A 517 11.71 26.81 -26.54
CA GLN A 517 12.79 26.46 -27.47
C GLN A 517 12.48 26.88 -28.91
N SER A 518 11.27 26.63 -29.42
CA SER A 518 10.91 27.03 -30.78
C SER A 518 10.95 28.54 -31.02
N VAL A 519 10.73 29.35 -29.97
CA VAL A 519 10.81 30.82 -30.04
C VAL A 519 12.28 31.26 -30.08
N ILE A 520 13.13 30.64 -29.25
CA ILE A 520 14.58 30.89 -29.25
C ILE A 520 15.17 30.54 -30.63
N ASP A 521 14.82 29.37 -31.16
CA ASP A 521 15.27 28.92 -32.47
C ASP A 521 14.78 29.85 -33.59
N ALA A 522 13.53 30.32 -33.55
CA ALA A 522 13.01 31.29 -34.50
C ALA A 522 13.77 32.62 -34.46
N ARG A 523 14.08 33.13 -33.26
CA ARG A 523 14.89 34.35 -33.08
C ARG A 523 16.30 34.20 -33.61
N SER A 524 16.89 33.00 -33.54
CA SER A 524 18.22 32.75 -34.08
C SER A 524 18.30 32.88 -35.61
N ILE A 525 17.20 32.68 -36.33
CA ILE A 525 17.11 32.90 -37.79
C ILE A 525 16.95 34.40 -38.12
N LEU A 526 16.41 35.18 -37.19
CA LEU A 526 16.13 36.60 -37.35
C LEU A 526 17.34 37.49 -37.03
N CYS A 527 18.32 36.97 -36.26
CA CYS A 527 19.61 37.59 -35.99
C CYS A 527 20.60 37.30 -37.13
#